data_AF-A0AAX0V913-F1
#
_entry.id   AF-A0AAX0V913-F1
#
_cell.length_a   1.000
_cell.length_b   1.000
_cell.length_c   1.000
_cell.angle_alpha   90.00
_cell.angle_beta   90.00
_cell.angle_gamma   90.00
#
_symmetry.space_group_name_H-M   'P 1'
#
loop_
_entity.id
_entity.type
_entity.pdbx_description
1 polymer ?
#
loop_
_entity_poly.entity_id
_entity_poly.type
_entity_poly.pdbx_seq_one_letter_code
_entity_poly.pdbx_strand_id
1 'polypeptide(L)'
;MVKVIKKNNKLIGIIILFVVLSIFYTYLMAPQHTLIARDSLDGYFHLNRALSLRHIWYSPINFNDWGGVGNATALFYPWLTIYPMHLLTVIFGPVSGFLLSLTLVTFLTLVSSYISAIKFSGEQLFGILFALIYTFSFIRNSSVMYRWGVGEYIAYIFIPPLFLCFYNLLRQQPK
;
A
#
# COMPACT_ATOMS: atom_id res chain seq x y z
N MET A 1 -13.64 25.67 -22.89
CA MET A 1 -14.32 24.37 -22.66
C MET A 1 -13.48 23.17 -23.13
N VAL A 2 -13.02 23.11 -24.40
CA VAL A 2 -12.24 21.98 -24.95
C VAL A 2 -10.90 21.69 -24.22
N LYS A 3 -10.14 22.72 -23.81
CA LYS A 3 -8.88 22.55 -23.03
C LYS A 3 -9.12 21.93 -21.64
N VAL A 4 -10.24 22.29 -20.99
CA VAL A 4 -10.62 21.77 -19.66
C VAL A 4 -11.05 20.31 -19.77
N ILE A 5 -11.84 19.98 -20.80
CA ILE A 5 -12.26 18.60 -21.09
C ILE A 5 -11.04 17.70 -21.40
N LYS A 6 -10.09 18.17 -22.22
CA LYS A 6 -8.84 17.42 -22.51
C LYS A 6 -7.98 17.16 -21.27
N LYS A 7 -7.94 18.09 -20.30
CA LYS A 7 -7.17 17.92 -19.05
C LYS A 7 -7.79 16.83 -18.17
N ASN A 8 -9.11 16.78 -18.08
CA ASN A 8 -9.82 15.75 -17.31
C ASN A 8 -9.68 14.36 -17.92
N ASN A 9 -9.76 14.22 -19.24
CA ASN A 9 -9.63 12.91 -19.90
C ASN A 9 -8.25 12.27 -19.67
N LYS A 10 -7.17 13.09 -19.65
CA LYS A 10 -5.83 12.59 -19.36
C LYS A 10 -5.68 12.09 -17.93
N LEU A 11 -6.23 12.82 -16.95
CA LEU A 11 -6.19 12.41 -15.55
C LEU A 11 -6.94 11.10 -15.33
N ILE A 12 -8.13 10.97 -15.94
CA ILE A 12 -8.92 9.72 -15.90
C ILE A 12 -8.09 8.56 -16.49
N GLY A 13 -7.44 8.76 -17.64
CA GLY A 13 -6.58 7.75 -18.23
C GLY A 13 -5.43 7.30 -17.32
N ILE A 14 -4.81 8.23 -16.58
CA ILE A 14 -3.74 7.92 -15.61
C ILE A 14 -4.29 7.13 -14.42
N ILE A 15 -5.45 7.52 -13.89
CA ILE A 15 -6.08 6.80 -12.78
C ILE A 15 -6.42 5.37 -13.21
N ILE A 16 -7.02 5.19 -14.39
CA ILE A 16 -7.33 3.87 -14.94
C ILE A 16 -6.06 3.05 -15.09
N LEU A 17 -4.99 3.63 -15.66
CA LEU A 17 -3.70 2.97 -15.77
C LEU A 17 -3.20 2.49 -14.40
N PHE A 18 -3.24 3.34 -13.38
CA PHE A 18 -2.77 2.98 -12.04
C PHE A 18 -3.63 1.89 -11.40
N VAL A 19 -4.95 1.92 -11.58
CA VAL A 19 -5.85 0.85 -11.10
C VAL A 19 -5.50 -0.46 -11.78
N VAL A 20 -5.41 -0.48 -13.11
CA VAL A 20 -5.09 -1.69 -13.89
C VAL A 20 -3.74 -2.27 -13.48
N LEU A 21 -2.71 -1.42 -13.37
CA LEU A 21 -1.38 -1.87 -12.96
C LEU A 21 -1.35 -2.38 -11.52
N SER A 22 -2.13 -1.79 -10.61
CA SER A 22 -2.22 -2.26 -9.22
C SER A 22 -2.88 -3.63 -9.13
N ILE A 23 -3.97 -3.84 -9.89
CA ILE A 23 -4.65 -5.14 -9.96
C ILE A 23 -3.71 -6.18 -10.57
N PHE A 24 -3.08 -5.86 -11.70
CA PHE A 24 -2.14 -6.74 -12.38
C PHE A 24 -0.98 -7.13 -11.47
N TYR A 25 -0.39 -6.16 -10.76
CA TYR A 25 0.67 -6.40 -9.80
C TYR A 25 0.24 -7.40 -8.72
N THR A 26 -0.92 -7.22 -8.09
CA THR A 26 -1.41 -8.16 -7.08
C THR A 26 -1.81 -9.51 -7.64
N TYR A 27 -2.30 -9.57 -8.88
CA TYR A 27 -2.59 -10.83 -9.55
C TYR A 27 -1.32 -11.67 -9.73
N LEU A 28 -0.18 -11.05 -10.08
CA LEU A 28 1.11 -11.75 -10.20
C LEU A 28 1.58 -12.38 -8.88
N MET A 29 1.11 -11.86 -7.73
CA MET A 29 1.45 -12.40 -6.41
C MET A 29 0.78 -13.75 -6.15
N ALA A 30 -0.50 -13.87 -6.52
CA ALA A 30 -1.32 -15.04 -6.27
C ALA A 30 -2.17 -15.39 -7.51
N PRO A 31 -1.56 -15.84 -8.62
CA PRO A 31 -2.28 -16.08 -9.87
C PRO A 31 -3.37 -17.16 -9.73
N GLN A 32 -3.16 -18.13 -8.85
CA GLN A 32 -4.11 -19.21 -8.54
C GLN A 32 -4.99 -18.91 -7.31
N HIS A 33 -5.05 -17.64 -6.88
CA HIS A 33 -5.74 -17.23 -5.64
C HIS A 33 -5.21 -17.93 -4.37
N THR A 34 -3.95 -18.39 -4.41
CA THR A 34 -3.28 -18.99 -3.26
C THR A 34 -2.11 -18.13 -2.83
N LEU A 35 -2.08 -17.79 -1.54
CA LEU A 35 -0.94 -17.14 -0.91
C LEU A 35 0.14 -18.19 -0.63
N ILE A 36 1.28 -18.09 -1.33
CA ILE A 36 2.44 -18.97 -1.12
C ILE A 36 3.59 -18.15 -0.52
N ALA A 37 3.91 -18.39 0.75
CA ALA A 37 5.09 -17.79 1.37
C ALA A 37 6.36 -18.23 0.63
N ARG A 38 7.24 -17.26 0.38
CA ARG A 38 8.50 -17.51 -0.36
C ARG A 38 9.72 -17.49 0.54
N ASP A 39 9.82 -16.51 1.43
CA ASP A 39 11.01 -16.27 2.24
C ASP A 39 10.72 -16.24 3.74
N SER A 40 9.74 -15.43 4.14
CA SER A 40 9.40 -15.23 5.55
C SER A 40 7.97 -15.66 5.86
N LEU A 41 7.73 -15.91 7.14
CA LEU A 41 6.38 -16.06 7.68
C LEU A 41 5.71 -14.69 7.95
N ASP A 42 6.35 -13.57 7.58
CA ASP A 42 5.91 -12.21 7.92
C ASP A 42 4.51 -11.91 7.42
N GLY A 43 4.21 -12.27 6.18
CA GLY A 43 2.88 -11.95 5.64
C GLY A 43 1.77 -12.81 6.23
N TYR A 44 2.03 -14.06 6.64
CA TYR A 44 1.09 -14.82 7.45
C TYR A 44 0.91 -14.20 8.84
N PHE A 45 2.00 -13.73 9.44
CA PHE A 45 1.95 -12.98 10.69
C PHE A 45 1.09 -11.70 10.55
N HIS A 46 1.27 -10.91 9.49
CA HIS A 46 0.46 -9.72 9.23
C HIS A 46 -1.00 -10.04 8.91
N LEU A 47 -1.27 -11.13 8.19
CA LEU A 47 -2.63 -11.61 7.95
C LEU A 47 -3.31 -12.01 9.27
N ASN A 48 -2.64 -12.80 10.11
CA ASN A 48 -3.13 -13.14 11.44
C ASN A 48 -3.37 -11.90 12.31
N ARG A 49 -2.47 -10.91 12.25
CA ARG A 49 -2.68 -9.64 12.94
C ARG A 49 -3.95 -8.93 12.50
N ALA A 50 -4.25 -8.88 11.19
CA ALA A 50 -5.48 -8.28 10.72
C ALA A 50 -6.73 -9.09 11.09
N LEU A 51 -6.68 -10.42 11.00
CA LEU A 51 -7.78 -11.28 11.45
C LEU A 51 -8.06 -11.08 12.95
N SER A 52 -7.01 -10.84 13.73
CA SER A 52 -7.06 -10.63 15.18
C SER A 52 -7.75 -9.34 15.62
N LEU A 53 -8.00 -8.39 14.72
CA LEU A 53 -8.56 -7.07 15.10
C LEU A 53 -10.08 -7.06 15.31
N ARG A 54 -10.77 -8.20 15.19
CA ARG A 54 -12.24 -8.29 15.37
C ARG A 54 -12.74 -7.68 16.68
N HIS A 55 -11.94 -7.79 17.75
CA HIS A 55 -12.30 -7.31 19.09
C HIS A 55 -11.38 -6.19 19.60
N ILE A 56 -10.60 -5.55 18.72
CA ILE A 56 -9.55 -4.59 19.11
C ILE A 56 -10.07 -3.42 19.96
N TRP A 57 -11.33 -3.02 19.74
CA TRP A 57 -11.98 -1.94 20.46
C TRP A 57 -12.45 -2.34 21.88
N TYR A 58 -12.50 -3.64 22.19
CA TYR A 58 -12.89 -4.16 23.51
C TYR A 58 -11.67 -4.64 24.30
N SER A 59 -10.75 -5.34 23.63
CA SER A 59 -9.53 -5.89 24.22
C SER A 59 -8.41 -5.92 23.18
N PRO A 60 -7.19 -5.49 23.54
CA PRO A 60 -6.02 -5.66 22.70
C PRO A 60 -5.46 -7.10 22.75
N ILE A 61 -6.01 -7.95 23.62
CA ILE A 61 -5.70 -9.38 23.71
C ILE A 61 -6.76 -10.16 22.92
N ASN A 62 -6.30 -10.95 21.95
CA ASN A 62 -7.14 -11.82 21.13
C ASN A 62 -6.94 -13.29 21.55
N PHE A 63 -8.04 -14.03 21.70
CA PHE A 63 -8.06 -15.46 22.05
C PHE A 63 -8.61 -16.38 20.94
N ASN A 64 -9.13 -15.80 19.86
CA ASN A 64 -9.81 -16.54 18.78
C ASN A 64 -8.85 -16.89 17.63
N ASP A 65 -7.80 -16.09 17.47
CA ASP A 65 -6.73 -16.26 16.50
C ASP A 65 -5.49 -16.86 17.19
N TRP A 66 -4.35 -16.97 16.50
CA TRP A 66 -3.09 -17.50 17.06
C TRP A 66 -3.19 -18.91 17.66
N GLY A 67 -4.06 -19.76 17.10
CA GLY A 67 -4.24 -21.13 17.58
C GLY A 67 -4.96 -21.22 18.93
N GLY A 68 -5.73 -20.19 19.32
CA GLY A 68 -6.49 -20.16 20.57
C GLY A 68 -5.69 -19.67 21.79
N VAL A 69 -4.46 -19.21 21.58
CA VAL A 69 -3.61 -18.65 22.64
C VAL A 69 -3.84 -17.15 22.74
N GLY A 70 -4.11 -16.67 23.96
CA GLY A 70 -4.23 -15.24 24.25
C GLY A 70 -3.00 -14.46 23.77
N ASN A 71 -3.18 -13.59 22.77
CA ASN A 71 -2.10 -12.88 22.11
C ASN A 71 -2.32 -11.36 22.18
N ALA A 72 -1.29 -10.64 22.64
CA ALA A 72 -1.31 -9.19 22.85
C ALA A 72 -0.52 -8.41 21.76
N THR A 73 -0.30 -8.97 20.58
CA THR A 73 0.49 -8.35 19.50
C THR A 73 -0.03 -6.96 19.10
N ALA A 74 -1.33 -6.68 19.27
CA ALA A 74 -1.90 -5.38 18.99
C ALA A 74 -1.41 -4.25 19.92
N LEU A 75 -0.81 -4.57 21.09
CA LEU A 75 -0.16 -3.59 21.96
C LEU A 75 1.22 -3.15 21.43
N PHE A 76 1.92 -4.05 20.73
CA PHE A 76 3.31 -3.84 20.33
C PHE A 76 3.46 -3.37 18.89
N TYR A 77 2.40 -3.48 18.09
CA TYR A 77 2.40 -3.02 16.71
C TYR A 77 1.23 -2.08 16.43
N PRO A 78 1.41 -1.07 15.57
CA PRO A 78 0.32 -0.18 15.19
C PRO A 78 -0.76 -0.99 14.48
N TRP A 79 -1.90 -1.18 15.15
CA TRP A 79 -3.03 -1.93 14.62
C TRP A 79 -3.90 -1.05 13.72
N LEU A 80 -3.94 0.26 13.98
CA LEU A 80 -4.74 1.20 13.19
C LEU A 80 -4.27 1.28 11.73
N THR A 81 -2.97 1.15 11.48
CA THR A 81 -2.39 1.18 10.13
C THR A 81 -2.82 -0.01 9.28
N ILE A 82 -3.08 -1.17 9.89
CA ILE A 82 -3.57 -2.37 9.20
C ILE A 82 -5.08 -2.56 9.32
N TYR A 83 -5.79 -1.65 9.98
CA TYR A 83 -7.24 -1.74 10.16
C TYR A 83 -8.03 -1.75 8.85
N PRO A 84 -7.64 -0.98 7.80
CA PRO A 84 -8.27 -1.12 6.49
C PRO A 84 -8.14 -2.54 5.90
N MET A 85 -6.99 -3.20 6.11
CA MET A 85 -6.80 -4.60 5.70
C MET A 85 -7.72 -5.52 6.48
N HIS A 86 -7.89 -5.32 7.80
CA HIS A 86 -8.85 -6.06 8.61
C HIS A 86 -10.29 -5.96 8.05
N LEU A 87 -10.76 -4.77 7.70
CA LEU A 87 -12.10 -4.61 7.13
C LEU A 87 -12.26 -5.40 5.83
N LEU A 88 -11.25 -5.35 4.95
CA LEU A 88 -11.26 -6.09 3.70
C LEU A 88 -11.24 -7.61 3.93
N THR A 89 -10.49 -8.11 4.91
CA THR A 89 -10.46 -9.55 5.23
C THR A 89 -11.75 -10.05 5.87
N VAL A 90 -12.47 -9.20 6.60
CA VAL A 90 -13.81 -9.51 7.12
C VAL A 90 -14.84 -9.56 5.99
N ILE A 91 -14.82 -8.61 5.05
CA ILE A 91 -15.82 -8.51 3.98
C ILE A 91 -15.60 -9.56 2.88
N PHE A 92 -14.36 -9.76 2.45
CA PHE A 92 -14.03 -10.56 1.26
C PHE A 92 -13.33 -11.90 1.60
N GLY A 93 -13.10 -12.17 2.87
CA GLY A 93 -12.33 -13.32 3.35
C GLY A 93 -10.82 -13.05 3.40
N PRO A 94 -10.02 -13.93 4.05
CA PRO A 94 -8.63 -13.65 4.37
C PRO A 94 -7.74 -13.41 3.14
N VAL A 95 -7.81 -14.28 2.14
CA VAL A 95 -6.98 -14.18 0.93
C VAL A 95 -7.37 -12.98 0.08
N SER A 96 -8.65 -12.87 -0.29
CA SER A 96 -9.13 -11.77 -1.14
C SER A 96 -8.96 -10.42 -0.45
N GLY A 97 -9.25 -10.34 0.85
CA GLY A 97 -9.08 -9.10 1.62
C GLY A 97 -7.63 -8.67 1.71
N PHE A 98 -6.70 -9.61 1.88
CA PHE A 98 -5.27 -9.34 1.83
C PHE A 98 -4.85 -8.82 0.45
N LEU A 99 -5.20 -9.51 -0.63
CA LEU A 99 -4.88 -9.08 -1.99
C LEU A 99 -5.47 -7.71 -2.33
N LEU A 100 -6.73 -7.45 -1.98
CA LEU A 100 -7.38 -6.14 -2.15
C LEU A 100 -6.66 -5.04 -1.36
N SER A 101 -6.18 -5.34 -0.15
CA SER A 101 -5.40 -4.39 0.63
C SER A 101 -4.08 -4.05 -0.06
N LEU A 102 -3.41 -5.03 -0.68
CA LEU A 102 -2.19 -4.80 -1.45
C LEU A 102 -2.45 -4.02 -2.74
N THR A 103 -3.58 -4.26 -3.39
CA THR A 103 -4.02 -3.50 -4.58
C THR A 103 -4.22 -2.04 -4.20
N LEU A 104 -4.94 -1.79 -3.10
CA LEU A 104 -5.19 -0.44 -2.59
C LEU A 104 -3.89 0.28 -2.23
N VAL A 105 -2.99 -0.37 -1.48
CA VAL A 105 -1.70 0.23 -1.11
C VAL A 105 -0.83 0.52 -2.34
N THR A 106 -0.82 -0.37 -3.33
CA THR A 106 -0.08 -0.16 -4.60
C THR A 106 -0.65 1.00 -5.39
N PHE A 107 -1.97 1.10 -5.48
CA PHE A 107 -2.64 2.23 -6.12
C PHE A 107 -2.32 3.55 -5.42
N LEU A 108 -2.42 3.60 -4.09
CA LEU A 108 -2.08 4.78 -3.30
C LEU A 108 -0.61 5.17 -3.44
N THR A 109 0.29 4.19 -3.56
CA THR A 109 1.72 4.43 -3.82
C THR A 109 1.94 5.08 -5.19
N LEU A 110 1.28 4.59 -6.25
CA LEU A 110 1.35 5.20 -7.58
C LEU A 110 0.84 6.64 -7.57
N VAL A 111 -0.32 6.87 -6.93
CA VAL A 111 -0.93 8.19 -6.82
C VAL A 111 -0.05 9.16 -6.04
N SER A 112 0.45 8.76 -4.86
CA SER A 112 1.28 9.61 -4.02
C SER A 112 2.61 9.96 -4.70
N SER A 113 3.23 8.98 -5.37
CA SER A 113 4.45 9.17 -6.15
C SER A 113 4.24 10.14 -7.32
N TYR A 114 3.15 9.94 -8.07
CA TYR A 114 2.79 10.78 -9.21
C TYR A 114 2.56 12.23 -8.79
N ILE A 115 1.75 12.45 -7.76
CA ILE A 115 1.44 13.80 -7.25
C ILE A 115 2.73 14.48 -6.76
N SER A 116 3.57 13.74 -6.02
CA SER A 116 4.81 14.30 -5.48
C SER A 116 5.79 14.69 -6.58
N ALA A 117 5.96 13.84 -7.59
CA ALA A 117 6.86 14.08 -8.70
C ALA A 117 6.38 15.21 -9.63
N ILE A 118 5.07 15.37 -9.85
CA ILE A 118 4.55 16.54 -10.58
C ILE A 118 4.76 17.83 -9.80
N LYS A 119 4.51 17.82 -8.48
CA LYS A 119 4.75 19.01 -7.65
C LYS A 119 6.23 19.40 -7.62
N PHE A 120 7.13 18.43 -7.72
CA PHE A 120 8.57 18.65 -7.80
C PHE A 120 9.02 19.19 -9.17
N SER A 121 8.62 18.54 -10.27
CA SER A 121 9.16 18.81 -11.61
C SER A 121 8.33 19.76 -12.47
N GLY A 122 7.04 19.89 -12.18
CA GLY A 122 6.05 20.56 -13.05
C GLY A 122 5.61 19.73 -14.25
N GLU A 123 6.23 18.57 -14.51
CA GLU A 123 6.05 17.82 -15.76
C GLU A 123 5.27 16.51 -15.59
N GLN A 124 4.25 16.34 -16.43
CA GLN A 124 3.32 15.21 -16.31
C GLN A 124 3.99 13.86 -16.64
N LEU A 125 4.80 13.82 -17.70
CA LEU A 125 5.50 12.59 -18.10
C LEU A 125 6.49 12.14 -17.02
N PHE A 126 7.24 13.09 -16.45
CA PHE A 126 8.14 12.82 -15.33
C PHE A 126 7.38 12.21 -14.14
N GLY A 127 6.22 12.77 -13.79
CA GLY A 127 5.37 12.22 -12.75
C GLY A 127 4.95 10.78 -12.98
N ILE A 128 4.53 10.44 -14.21
CA ILE A 128 4.13 9.08 -14.57
C ILE A 128 5.32 8.13 -14.46
N LEU A 129 6.45 8.47 -15.08
CA LEU A 129 7.65 7.63 -15.08
C LEU A 129 8.18 7.41 -13.67
N PHE A 130 8.24 8.46 -12.84
CA PHE A 130 8.64 8.36 -11.45
C PHE A 130 7.73 7.40 -10.68
N ALA A 131 6.40 7.54 -10.81
CA ALA A 131 5.45 6.68 -10.12
C ALA A 131 5.62 5.19 -10.49
N LEU A 132 5.80 4.89 -11.79
CA LEU A 132 6.03 3.54 -12.28
C LEU A 132 7.35 2.97 -11.77
N ILE A 133 8.45 3.70 -11.94
CA ILE A 133 9.79 3.26 -11.53
C ILE A 133 9.86 3.06 -10.02
N TYR A 134 9.33 3.99 -9.23
CA TYR A 134 9.33 3.89 -7.78
C TYR A 134 8.49 2.70 -7.30
N THR A 135 7.25 2.58 -7.77
CA THR A 135 6.31 1.55 -7.30
C THR A 135 6.76 0.14 -7.70
N PHE A 136 7.30 -0.02 -8.90
CA PHE A 136 7.74 -1.32 -9.44
C PHE A 136 9.25 -1.54 -9.34
N SER A 137 9.94 -0.71 -8.55
CA SER A 137 11.38 -0.89 -8.27
C SER A 137 11.65 -2.25 -7.63
N PHE A 138 12.84 -2.79 -7.88
CA PHE A 138 13.26 -4.07 -7.31
C PHE A 138 13.18 -4.08 -5.78
N ILE A 139 13.57 -3.00 -5.12
CA ILE A 139 13.56 -2.89 -3.64
C ILE A 139 12.14 -3.02 -3.09
N ARG A 140 11.19 -2.28 -3.67
CA ARG A 140 9.80 -2.43 -3.26
C ARG A 140 9.29 -3.81 -3.61
N ASN A 141 9.63 -4.36 -4.77
CA ASN A 141 9.16 -5.67 -5.17
C ASN A 141 9.70 -6.82 -4.30
N SER A 142 10.93 -6.73 -3.78
CA SER A 142 11.50 -7.73 -2.87
C SER A 142 10.87 -7.64 -1.48
N SER A 143 10.66 -6.42 -0.96
CA SER A 143 9.83 -6.22 0.25
C SER A 143 8.43 -6.79 0.02
N VAL A 144 7.90 -6.58 -1.19
CA VAL A 144 6.55 -6.94 -1.55
C VAL A 144 6.33 -8.42 -1.83
N MET A 145 6.64 -8.86 -3.02
CA MET A 145 6.25 -10.18 -3.49
C MET A 145 7.02 -11.31 -2.79
N TYR A 146 8.22 -11.02 -2.28
CA TYR A 146 9.10 -12.02 -1.69
C TYR A 146 8.94 -12.08 -0.17
N ARG A 147 9.03 -10.95 0.54
CA ARG A 147 9.01 -10.92 2.02
C ARG A 147 7.64 -10.65 2.64
N TRP A 148 6.70 -10.06 1.91
CA TRP A 148 5.36 -9.71 2.41
C TRP A 148 5.38 -8.73 3.60
N GLY A 149 6.31 -7.77 3.58
CA GLY A 149 6.47 -6.75 4.62
C GLY A 149 5.36 -5.69 4.62
N VAL A 150 4.16 -6.02 5.11
CA VAL A 150 2.97 -5.13 5.06
C VAL A 150 3.23 -3.74 5.64
N GLY A 151 4.00 -3.64 6.73
CA GLY A 151 4.35 -2.35 7.33
C GLY A 151 5.16 -1.45 6.39
N GLU A 152 6.13 -2.02 5.68
CA GLU A 152 6.95 -1.28 4.70
C GLU A 152 6.11 -0.85 3.49
N TYR A 153 5.16 -1.67 3.05
CA TYR A 153 4.32 -1.32 1.91
C TYR A 153 3.51 -0.07 2.19
N ILE A 154 2.90 -0.02 3.36
CA ILE A 154 2.11 1.13 3.79
C ILE A 154 3.02 2.35 3.88
N ALA A 155 4.25 2.19 4.40
CA ALA A 155 5.22 3.26 4.48
C ALA A 155 5.61 3.82 3.09
N TYR A 156 5.71 2.98 2.06
CA TYR A 156 6.05 3.43 0.69
C TYR A 156 5.04 4.43 0.09
N ILE A 157 3.79 4.47 0.57
CA ILE A 157 2.84 5.53 0.17
C ILE A 157 3.40 6.92 0.54
N PHE A 158 4.09 7.02 1.67
CA PHE A 158 4.48 8.29 2.29
C PHE A 158 5.90 8.73 1.95
N ILE A 159 6.76 7.84 1.42
CA ILE A 159 8.15 8.18 1.10
C ILE A 159 8.25 9.31 0.04
N PRO A 160 7.58 9.24 -1.13
CA PRO A 160 7.64 10.35 -2.10
C PRO A 160 7.18 11.71 -1.56
N PRO A 161 6.01 11.84 -0.88
CA PRO A 161 5.60 13.13 -0.35
C PRO A 161 6.51 13.61 0.79
N LEU A 162 7.08 12.70 1.60
CA LEU A 162 8.05 13.06 2.64
C LEU A 162 9.28 13.74 2.03
N PHE A 163 9.87 13.18 0.97
CA PHE A 163 11.01 13.78 0.28
C PHE A 163 10.66 15.11 -0.39
N LEU A 164 9.47 15.24 -0.98
CA LEU A 164 9.00 16.51 -1.53
C LEU A 164 8.89 17.59 -0.43
N CYS A 165 8.30 17.25 0.71
CA CYS A 165 8.18 18.15 1.86
C CYS A 165 9.56 18.60 2.36
N PHE A 166 10.49 17.65 2.49
CA PHE A 166 11.87 17.94 2.90
C PHE A 166 12.58 18.86 1.91
N TYR A 167 12.47 18.61 0.60
CA TYR A 167 13.00 19.48 -0.44
C TYR A 167 12.44 20.91 -0.34
N ASN A 168 11.13 21.04 -0.16
CA ASN A 168 10.48 22.35 -0.03
C ASN A 168 10.92 23.10 1.24
N LEU A 169 11.12 22.39 2.35
CA LEU A 169 11.61 22.96 3.60
C LEU A 169 13.03 23.54 3.44
N LEU A 170 13.93 22.78 2.81
CA LEU A 170 15.31 23.22 2.56
C LEU A 170 15.36 24.44 1.64
N ARG A 171 14.47 24.50 0.64
CA ARG A 171 14.39 25.63 -0.29
C ARG A 171 13.79 26.89 0.33
N GLN A 172 13.01 26.76 1.41
CA GLN A 172 12.36 27.86 2.11
C GLN A 172 13.24 28.49 3.21
N GLN A 173 14.47 28.03 3.43
CA GLN A 173 15.35 28.68 4.40
C GLN A 173 15.77 30.07 3.90
N PRO A 174 15.53 31.14 4.67
CA PRO A 174 16.14 32.43 4.39
C PRO A 174 17.66 32.27 4.52
N LYS A 175 18.41 32.84 3.57
CA LYS A 175 19.86 32.98 3.68
C LYS A 175 20.24 33.78 4.92
#